data_AF-A0A962FHL5-F1
#
_entry.id   AF-A0A962FHL5-F1
#
_cell.length_a   1.000
_cell.length_b   1.000
_cell.length_c   1.000
_cell.angle_alpha   90.00
_cell.angle_beta   90.00
_cell.angle_gamma   90.00
#
_symmetry.space_group_name_H-M   'P 1'
#
loop_
_entity.id
_entity.type
_entity.pdbx_description
1 polymer ?
#
loop_
_entity_poly.entity_id
_entity_poly.type
_entity_poly.pdbx_seq_one_letter_code
_entity_poly.pdbx_strand_id
1 'polypeptide(L)'
;SVKEYLRATEIELCIGQQLAARVVPTFEEMSHRVAKMRRKFAQRYGFVIPDIKLSNSLDLPPRAYQIRIHGAVVASVEIPVGDSLIIFGDGPKPDLIGELTREPAFGMNAMWISPSFVAEARRAGYEPIDNISVILTHLSEVLRGNLSQLFSYRDMRALLDNVEPEYRKLLDEICPSQISYSGLQSVFKNLLAERISIRSLNLILEAIA
;
A
#
# COMPACT_ATOMS: atom_id res chain seq x y z
N SER A 1 -3.28 19.23 20.75
CA SER A 1 -4.52 20.03 20.81
C SER A 1 -5.70 19.14 20.44
N VAL A 2 -6.91 19.33 21.00
CA VAL A 2 -8.12 18.54 20.63
C VAL A 2 -8.38 18.55 19.11
N LYS A 3 -7.96 19.62 18.42
CA LYS A 3 -8.02 19.74 16.96
C LYS A 3 -7.20 18.68 16.19
N GLU A 4 -6.19 18.08 16.80
CA GLU A 4 -5.39 17.01 16.16
C GLU A 4 -6.17 15.70 16.06
N TYR A 5 -7.12 15.44 16.96
CA TYR A 5 -8.04 14.29 16.87
C TYR A 5 -9.09 14.43 15.77
N LEU A 6 -9.30 15.63 15.24
CA LEU A 6 -10.21 15.87 14.11
C LEU A 6 -9.60 15.48 12.76
N ARG A 7 -8.27 15.32 12.70
CA ARG A 7 -7.59 14.85 11.49
C ARG A 7 -7.51 13.33 11.55
N ALA A 8 -8.38 12.67 10.79
CA ALA A 8 -8.25 11.24 10.55
C ALA A 8 -6.86 10.97 9.97
N THR A 9 -6.17 9.96 10.50
CA THR A 9 -4.93 9.51 9.87
C THR A 9 -5.29 8.87 8.54
N GLU A 10 -4.65 9.30 7.47
CA GLU A 10 -5.02 8.86 6.12
C GLU A 10 -4.72 7.38 5.89
N ILE A 11 -3.60 6.87 6.42
CA ILE A 11 -3.23 5.46 6.36
C ILE A 11 -2.72 5.00 7.73
N GLU A 12 -3.32 3.93 8.26
CA GLU A 12 -2.86 3.26 9.49
C GLU A 12 -2.62 1.77 9.24
N LEU A 13 -1.54 1.25 9.82
CA LEU A 13 -1.30 -0.18 9.97
C LEU A 13 -1.29 -0.49 11.47
N CYS A 14 -2.39 -1.06 11.93
CA CYS A 14 -2.59 -1.48 13.31
C CYS A 14 -2.13 -2.93 13.49
N ILE A 15 -1.38 -3.21 14.56
CA ILE A 15 -0.79 -4.53 14.81
C ILE A 15 -1.22 -5.02 16.21
N GLY A 16 -1.67 -6.26 16.29
CA GLY A 16 -2.01 -6.95 17.54
C GLY A 16 -0.77 -7.24 18.38
N GLN A 17 -0.95 -7.44 19.70
CA GLN A 17 0.15 -7.43 20.66
C GLN A 17 1.25 -8.48 20.41
N GLN A 18 0.91 -9.71 20.05
CA GLN A 18 1.91 -10.77 19.82
C GLN A 18 2.71 -10.52 18.54
N LEU A 19 2.04 -10.06 17.48
CA LEU A 19 2.72 -9.70 16.24
C LEU A 19 3.60 -8.45 16.45
N ALA A 20 3.11 -7.46 17.21
CA ALA A 20 3.87 -6.27 17.56
C ALA A 20 5.17 -6.61 18.30
N ALA A 21 5.17 -7.59 19.21
CA ALA A 21 6.39 -8.02 19.90
C ALA A 21 7.51 -8.50 18.95
N ARG A 22 7.16 -8.97 17.74
CA ARG A 22 8.13 -9.35 16.69
C ARG A 22 8.47 -8.20 15.74
N VAL A 23 7.51 -7.31 15.47
CA VAL A 23 7.66 -6.20 14.52
C VAL A 23 8.33 -4.97 15.15
N VAL A 24 8.06 -4.67 16.43
CA VAL A 24 8.59 -3.50 17.16
C VAL A 24 10.13 -3.48 17.18
N PRO A 25 10.85 -4.59 17.41
CA PRO A 25 12.32 -4.58 17.31
C PRO A 25 12.84 -4.20 15.92
N THR A 26 12.03 -4.39 14.88
CA THR A 26 12.37 -4.09 13.48
C THR A 26 11.71 -2.81 12.97
N PHE A 27 11.19 -1.95 13.85
CA PHE A 27 10.38 -0.80 13.46
C PHE A 27 11.15 0.21 12.59
N GLU A 28 12.45 0.39 12.85
CA GLU A 28 13.32 1.22 12.02
C GLU A 28 13.46 0.63 10.59
N GLU A 29 13.74 -0.66 10.48
CA GLU A 29 13.80 -1.37 9.19
C GLU A 29 12.47 -1.27 8.45
N MET A 30 11.36 -1.51 9.14
CA MET A 30 10.01 -1.42 8.60
C MET A 30 9.73 0.00 8.09
N SER A 31 10.12 1.03 8.85
CA SER A 31 9.98 2.43 8.46
C SER A 31 10.79 2.75 7.20
N HIS A 32 12.02 2.24 7.08
CA HIS A 32 12.81 2.36 5.86
C HIS A 32 12.16 1.66 4.65
N ARG A 33 11.62 0.46 4.85
CA ARG A 33 10.92 -0.30 3.80
C ARG A 33 9.64 0.42 3.37
N VAL A 34 8.89 1.00 4.29
CA VAL A 34 7.72 1.86 4.02
C VAL A 34 8.13 3.10 3.23
N ALA A 35 9.19 3.80 3.62
CA ALA A 35 9.68 4.96 2.87
C ALA A 35 10.08 4.58 1.43
N LYS A 36 10.75 3.44 1.23
CA LYS A 36 11.09 2.91 -0.10
C LYS A 36 9.83 2.57 -0.90
N MET A 37 8.82 1.96 -0.27
CA MET A 37 7.53 1.69 -0.89
C MET A 37 6.87 2.98 -1.38
N ARG A 38 6.77 4.02 -0.53
CA ARG A 38 6.19 5.32 -0.91
C ARG A 38 6.91 5.98 -2.09
N ARG A 39 8.24 5.91 -2.13
CA ARG A 39 9.03 6.39 -3.29
C ARG A 39 8.70 5.60 -4.56
N LYS A 40 8.56 4.28 -4.48
CA LYS A 40 8.13 3.45 -5.62
C LYS A 40 6.73 3.84 -6.12
N PHE A 41 5.80 4.14 -5.21
CA PHE A 41 4.47 4.65 -5.58
C PHE A 41 4.57 5.97 -6.34
N ALA A 42 5.33 6.93 -5.84
CA ALA A 42 5.54 8.22 -6.52
C ALA A 42 6.15 8.03 -7.92
N GLN A 43 7.17 7.19 -8.04
CA GLN A 43 7.78 6.86 -9.32
C GLN A 43 6.85 6.09 -10.25
N ARG A 44 5.90 5.30 -9.74
CA ARG A 44 5.02 4.52 -10.61
C ARG A 44 3.79 5.31 -11.02
N TYR A 45 3.14 5.98 -10.08
CA TYR A 45 1.82 6.59 -10.26
C TYR A 45 1.86 8.11 -10.40
N GLY A 46 2.93 8.77 -10.00
CA GLY A 46 3.11 10.21 -10.20
C GLY A 46 2.65 11.08 -9.04
N PHE A 47 2.33 10.53 -7.88
CA PHE A 47 2.13 11.30 -6.65
C PHE A 47 2.64 10.55 -5.43
N VAL A 48 2.99 11.30 -4.38
CA VAL A 48 3.45 10.71 -3.12
C VAL A 48 2.23 10.36 -2.28
N ILE A 49 2.04 9.08 -1.98
CA ILE A 49 0.99 8.66 -1.05
C ILE A 49 1.25 9.19 0.38
N PRO A 50 0.20 9.34 1.20
CA PRO A 50 0.31 9.81 2.58
C PRO A 50 1.31 9.00 3.44
N ASP A 51 1.71 9.58 4.57
CA ASP A 51 2.50 8.85 5.56
C ASP A 51 1.67 7.70 6.16
N ILE A 52 2.35 6.61 6.53
CA ILE A 52 1.72 5.42 7.09
C ILE A 52 2.02 5.41 8.58
N LYS A 53 0.97 5.53 9.39
CA LYS A 53 1.10 5.44 10.83
C LYS A 53 1.06 3.98 11.25
N LEU A 54 2.12 3.53 11.90
CA LEU A 54 2.16 2.22 12.54
C LEU A 54 1.66 2.37 13.98
N SER A 55 0.72 1.51 14.39
CA SER A 55 0.17 1.54 15.75
C SER A 55 0.01 0.14 16.33
N ASN A 56 0.25 0.00 17.63
CA ASN A 56 -0.08 -1.20 18.37
C ASN A 56 -1.51 -1.05 18.89
N SER A 57 -2.35 -2.06 18.68
CA SER A 57 -3.73 -2.05 19.13
C SER A 57 -3.99 -3.19 20.11
N LEU A 58 -4.55 -2.85 21.27
CA LEU A 58 -4.99 -3.81 22.27
C LEU A 58 -6.34 -4.45 21.88
N ASP A 59 -7.07 -3.82 20.98
CA ASP A 59 -8.42 -4.22 20.56
C ASP A 59 -8.40 -5.22 19.40
N LEU A 60 -7.23 -5.46 18.79
CA LEU A 60 -7.06 -6.45 17.73
C LEU A 60 -6.76 -7.84 18.31
N PRO A 61 -7.16 -8.92 17.61
CA PRO A 61 -6.68 -10.26 17.92
C PRO A 61 -5.14 -10.27 18.01
N PRO A 62 -4.53 -11.01 18.94
CA PRO A 62 -3.10 -10.86 19.24
C PRO A 62 -2.16 -11.07 18.05
N ARG A 63 -2.57 -11.92 17.10
CA ARG A 63 -1.83 -12.32 15.89
C ARG A 63 -2.30 -11.59 14.62
N ALA A 64 -3.20 -10.62 14.75
CA ALA A 64 -3.75 -9.88 13.62
C ALA A 64 -2.96 -8.62 13.29
N TYR A 65 -3.06 -8.19 12.04
CA TYR A 65 -2.86 -6.80 11.65
C TYR A 65 -4.07 -6.29 10.86
N GLN A 66 -4.25 -4.98 10.87
CA GLN A 66 -5.36 -4.30 10.23
C GLN A 66 -4.84 -3.07 9.48
N ILE A 67 -5.25 -2.90 8.24
CA ILE A 67 -4.95 -1.72 7.43
C ILE A 67 -6.20 -0.84 7.43
N ARG A 68 -6.03 0.44 7.75
CA ARG A 68 -7.08 1.45 7.71
C ARG A 68 -6.74 2.57 6.75
N ILE A 69 -7.73 3.04 6.02
CA ILE A 69 -7.63 4.23 5.17
C ILE A 69 -8.74 5.20 5.60
N HIS A 70 -8.36 6.43 5.92
CA HIS A 70 -9.29 7.46 6.46
C HIS A 70 -10.11 6.95 7.65
N GLY A 71 -9.50 6.14 8.51
CA GLY A 71 -10.13 5.51 9.68
C GLY A 71 -11.01 4.28 9.37
N ALA A 72 -11.36 4.01 8.12
CA ALA A 72 -12.11 2.83 7.72
C ALA A 72 -11.20 1.60 7.62
N VAL A 73 -11.66 0.46 8.14
CA VAL A 73 -10.94 -0.82 7.99
C VAL A 73 -11.07 -1.30 6.55
N VAL A 74 -9.94 -1.37 5.84
CA VAL A 74 -9.89 -1.84 4.45
C VAL A 74 -9.40 -3.27 4.32
N ALA A 75 -8.60 -3.74 5.30
CA ALA A 75 -8.15 -5.13 5.36
C ALA A 75 -7.85 -5.54 6.81
N SER A 76 -8.08 -6.80 7.15
CA SER A 76 -7.79 -7.39 8.45
C SER A 76 -7.37 -8.84 8.27
N VAL A 77 -6.21 -9.22 8.79
CA VAL A 77 -5.63 -10.56 8.57
C VAL A 77 -4.95 -11.05 9.84
N GLU A 78 -5.18 -12.31 10.18
CA GLU A 78 -4.42 -13.05 11.20
C GLU A 78 -3.32 -13.87 10.53
N ILE A 79 -2.11 -13.85 11.11
CA ILE A 79 -0.97 -14.62 10.60
C ILE A 79 -0.26 -15.39 11.70
N PRO A 80 0.31 -16.57 11.41
CA PRO A 80 1.14 -17.28 12.36
C PRO A 80 2.45 -16.54 12.68
N VAL A 81 2.53 -16.01 13.91
CA VAL A 81 3.67 -15.22 14.37
C VAL A 81 4.90 -16.11 14.53
N GLY A 82 5.97 -15.77 13.80
CA GLY A 82 7.24 -16.49 13.82
C GLY A 82 7.38 -17.51 12.69
N ASP A 83 6.29 -17.95 12.07
CA ASP A 83 6.33 -18.83 10.91
C ASP A 83 6.69 -18.05 9.64
N SER A 84 7.14 -18.77 8.61
CA SER A 84 7.40 -18.22 7.28
C SER A 84 6.36 -18.69 6.28
N LEU A 85 5.98 -17.81 5.36
CA LEU A 85 5.04 -18.14 4.27
C LEU A 85 5.81 -18.65 3.06
N ILE A 86 5.34 -19.74 2.46
CA ILE A 86 5.76 -20.19 1.14
C ILE A 86 4.58 -20.02 0.18
N ILE A 87 4.82 -19.44 -0.98
CA ILE A 87 3.83 -19.30 -2.05
C ILE A 87 4.14 -20.34 -3.12
N PHE A 88 3.14 -21.15 -3.49
CA PHE A 88 3.27 -22.15 -4.56
C PHE A 88 2.29 -21.95 -5.71
N GLY A 89 1.30 -21.04 -5.56
CA GLY A 89 0.40 -20.66 -6.66
C GLY A 89 -0.33 -21.86 -7.27
N ASP A 90 -0.30 -21.99 -8.59
CA ASP A 90 -0.87 -23.15 -9.31
C ASP A 90 0.10 -24.33 -9.42
N GLY A 91 1.29 -24.20 -8.85
CA GLY A 91 2.30 -25.25 -8.78
C GLY A 91 1.93 -26.37 -7.79
N PRO A 92 2.77 -27.41 -7.73
CA PRO A 92 2.54 -28.51 -6.79
C PRO A 92 2.61 -28.01 -5.34
N LYS A 93 1.72 -28.55 -4.50
CA LYS A 93 1.75 -28.30 -3.06
C LYS A 93 3.12 -28.75 -2.50
N PRO A 94 3.77 -27.95 -1.64
CA PRO A 94 4.97 -28.38 -0.95
C PRO A 94 4.72 -29.66 -0.14
N ASP A 95 5.64 -30.61 -0.25
CA ASP A 95 5.73 -31.78 0.62
C ASP A 95 6.50 -31.41 1.90
N LEU A 96 5.91 -30.49 2.66
CA LEU A 96 6.43 -29.97 3.92
C LEU A 96 5.32 -29.99 4.96
N ILE A 97 5.71 -30.07 6.23
CA ILE A 97 4.79 -29.88 7.36
C ILE A 97 4.50 -28.39 7.49
N GLY A 98 3.23 -28.01 7.34
CA GLY A 98 2.79 -26.64 7.43
C GLY A 98 1.27 -26.49 7.32
N GLU A 99 0.79 -25.27 7.57
CA GLU A 99 -0.63 -24.90 7.51
C GLU A 99 -0.94 -24.28 6.14
N LEU A 100 -1.84 -24.89 5.37
CA LEU A 100 -2.27 -24.35 4.08
C LEU A 100 -3.07 -23.07 4.26
N THR A 101 -2.85 -22.09 3.38
CA THR A 101 -3.47 -20.77 3.46
C THR A 101 -3.54 -20.10 2.09
N ARG A 102 -4.05 -18.87 2.09
CA ARG A 102 -4.01 -17.94 0.96
C ARG A 102 -3.12 -16.76 1.33
N GLU A 103 -2.19 -16.43 0.44
CA GLU A 103 -1.37 -15.23 0.59
C GLU A 103 -2.27 -13.98 0.58
N PRO A 104 -2.14 -13.06 1.55
CA PRO A 104 -3.12 -12.01 1.79
C PRO A 104 -3.18 -10.90 0.72
N ALA A 105 -2.09 -10.63 0.00
CA ALA A 105 -2.06 -9.58 -1.01
C ALA A 105 -2.78 -9.97 -2.30
N PHE A 106 -2.51 -11.16 -2.83
CA PHE A 106 -2.92 -11.59 -4.17
C PHE A 106 -3.82 -12.83 -4.15
N GLY A 107 -4.04 -13.47 -3.00
CA GLY A 107 -4.89 -14.66 -2.89
C GLY A 107 -4.26 -15.93 -3.46
N MET A 108 -2.93 -15.95 -3.63
CA MET A 108 -2.21 -17.12 -4.14
C MET A 108 -2.22 -18.28 -3.13
N ASN A 109 -2.20 -19.52 -3.62
CA ASN A 109 -2.05 -20.68 -2.75
C ASN A 109 -0.69 -20.61 -2.04
N ALA A 110 -0.73 -20.78 -0.71
CA ALA A 110 0.43 -20.66 0.13
C ALA A 110 0.37 -21.62 1.32
N MET A 111 1.48 -21.72 2.05
CA MET A 111 1.60 -22.55 3.25
C MET A 111 2.47 -21.83 4.29
N TRP A 112 2.01 -21.78 5.53
CA TRP A 112 2.82 -21.37 6.67
C TRP A 112 3.65 -22.55 7.15
N ILE A 113 4.96 -22.33 7.33
CA ILE A 113 5.89 -23.33 7.84
C ILE A 113 6.62 -22.81 9.08
N SER A 114 6.84 -23.69 10.04
CA SER A 114 7.69 -23.40 11.20
C SER A 114 9.11 -23.04 10.75
N PRO A 115 9.85 -22.18 11.49
CA PRO A 115 11.26 -21.89 11.23
C PRO A 115 12.15 -23.12 11.05
N SER A 116 11.81 -24.25 11.70
CA SER A 116 12.54 -25.51 11.57
C SER A 116 12.54 -26.09 10.14
N PHE A 117 11.54 -25.77 9.33
CA PHE A 117 11.40 -26.27 7.96
C PHE A 117 11.92 -25.29 6.90
N VAL A 118 12.41 -24.10 7.28
CA VAL A 118 12.89 -23.07 6.34
C VAL A 118 14.05 -23.58 5.49
N ALA A 119 15.02 -24.27 6.09
CA ALA A 119 16.17 -24.81 5.34
C ALA A 119 15.75 -25.91 4.35
N GLU A 120 14.77 -26.73 4.73
CA GLU A 120 14.22 -27.77 3.86
C GLU A 120 13.42 -27.18 2.70
N ALA A 121 12.57 -26.20 2.98
CA ALA A 121 11.84 -25.46 1.96
C ALA A 121 12.75 -24.84 0.90
N ARG A 122 13.85 -24.21 1.33
CA ARG A 122 14.87 -23.66 0.42
C ARG A 122 15.52 -24.74 -0.45
N ARG A 123 15.84 -25.90 0.11
CA ARG A 123 16.36 -27.05 -0.67
C ARG A 123 15.34 -27.58 -1.67
N ALA A 124 14.05 -27.50 -1.34
CA ALA A 124 12.96 -27.87 -2.23
C ALA A 124 12.62 -26.79 -3.28
N GLY A 125 13.38 -25.68 -3.34
CA GLY A 125 13.21 -24.62 -4.33
C GLY A 125 12.16 -23.56 -3.98
N TYR A 126 11.66 -23.56 -2.75
CA TYR A 126 10.76 -22.53 -2.26
C TYR A 126 11.52 -21.39 -1.57
N GLU A 127 10.94 -20.19 -1.60
CA GLU A 127 11.45 -19.00 -0.92
C GLU A 127 10.57 -18.65 0.28
N PRO A 128 10.97 -19.02 1.52
CA PRO A 128 10.22 -18.65 2.72
C PRO A 128 10.25 -17.14 2.95
N ILE A 129 9.08 -16.57 3.20
CA ILE A 129 8.82 -15.14 3.37
C ILE A 129 8.48 -14.87 4.84
N ASP A 130 9.17 -13.93 5.48
CA ASP A 130 8.92 -13.55 6.85
C ASP A 130 7.61 -12.76 7.04
N ASN A 131 7.08 -12.71 8.27
CA ASN A 131 5.82 -12.01 8.56
C ASN A 131 5.83 -10.52 8.15
N ILE A 132 6.94 -9.79 8.31
CA ILE A 132 7.02 -8.36 7.97
C ILE A 132 6.89 -8.18 6.46
N SER A 133 7.57 -9.03 5.69
CA SER A 133 7.50 -9.04 4.24
C SER A 133 6.10 -9.36 3.72
N VAL A 134 5.39 -10.30 4.35
CA VAL A 134 3.98 -10.57 4.05
C VAL A 134 3.11 -9.33 4.31
N ILE A 135 3.23 -8.72 5.51
CA ILE A 135 2.44 -7.53 5.89
C ILE A 135 2.69 -6.37 4.92
N LEU A 136 3.96 -6.07 4.60
CA LEU A 136 4.31 -4.95 3.73
C LEU A 136 3.90 -5.18 2.27
N THR A 137 3.88 -6.43 1.81
CA THR A 137 3.40 -6.78 0.47
C THR A 137 1.89 -6.57 0.40
N HIS A 138 1.15 -7.03 1.41
CA HIS A 138 -0.29 -6.80 1.49
C HIS A 138 -0.64 -5.31 1.64
N LEU A 139 0.08 -4.57 2.49
CA LEU A 139 -0.07 -3.12 2.61
C LEU A 139 0.14 -2.43 1.26
N SER A 140 1.20 -2.77 0.54
CA SER A 140 1.45 -2.21 -0.80
C SER A 140 0.30 -2.51 -1.76
N GLU A 141 -0.26 -3.72 -1.72
CA GLU A 141 -1.37 -4.08 -2.62
C GLU A 141 -2.67 -3.36 -2.27
N VAL A 142 -2.99 -3.25 -0.98
CA VAL A 142 -4.16 -2.51 -0.49
C VAL A 142 -4.06 -1.04 -0.88
N LEU A 143 -2.90 -0.41 -0.69
CA LEU A 143 -2.71 0.99 -1.08
C LEU A 143 -2.79 1.18 -2.59
N ARG A 144 -2.28 0.22 -3.38
CA ARG A 144 -2.42 0.22 -4.84
C ARG A 144 -3.88 0.08 -5.29
N GLY A 145 -4.69 -0.68 -4.57
CA GLY A 145 -6.14 -0.77 -4.79
C GLY A 145 -6.92 0.49 -4.41
N ASN A 146 -6.34 1.39 -3.63
CA ASN A 146 -7.02 2.58 -3.08
C ASN A 146 -6.40 3.91 -3.52
N LEU A 147 -5.61 3.92 -4.61
CA LEU A 147 -4.90 5.12 -5.09
C LEU A 147 -5.82 6.33 -5.29
N SER A 148 -7.01 6.14 -5.85
CA SER A 148 -7.99 7.20 -6.10
C SER A 148 -8.50 7.87 -4.81
N GLN A 149 -8.57 7.12 -3.70
CA GLN A 149 -8.98 7.62 -2.38
C GLN A 149 -7.82 8.32 -1.65
N LEU A 150 -6.58 7.93 -1.96
CA LEU A 150 -5.37 8.53 -1.39
C LEU A 150 -4.94 9.80 -2.12
N PHE A 151 -5.44 10.04 -3.33
CA PHE A 151 -5.13 11.23 -4.11
C PHE A 151 -6.00 12.42 -3.67
N SER A 152 -5.36 13.40 -3.01
CA SER A 152 -6.04 14.59 -2.48
C SER A 152 -6.05 15.75 -3.48
N TYR A 153 -6.83 16.79 -3.16
CA TYR A 153 -6.79 18.04 -3.92
C TYR A 153 -5.42 18.72 -3.83
N ARG A 154 -4.77 18.62 -2.66
CA ARG A 154 -3.42 19.17 -2.45
C ARG A 154 -2.41 18.51 -3.37
N ASP A 155 -2.50 17.19 -3.56
CA ASP A 155 -1.58 16.46 -4.43
C ASP A 155 -1.76 16.87 -5.89
N MET A 156 -3.01 17.02 -6.35
CA MET A 156 -3.29 17.59 -7.67
C MET A 156 -2.68 18.98 -7.82
N ARG A 157 -2.90 19.89 -6.86
CA ARG A 157 -2.33 21.25 -6.93
C ARG A 157 -0.81 21.21 -7.01
N ALA A 158 -0.16 20.40 -6.19
CA ALA A 158 1.29 20.23 -6.23
C ALA A 158 1.78 19.69 -7.59
N LEU A 159 1.02 18.83 -8.27
CA LEU A 159 1.37 18.39 -9.62
C LEU A 159 1.27 19.51 -10.65
N LEU A 160 0.17 20.26 -10.62
CA LEU A 160 -0.08 21.36 -11.55
C LEU A 160 0.88 22.53 -11.35
N ASP A 161 1.28 22.81 -10.11
CA ASP A 161 2.20 23.92 -9.81
C ASP A 161 3.61 23.67 -10.40
N ASN A 162 3.97 22.41 -10.67
CA ASN A 162 5.28 21.99 -11.19
C ASN A 162 5.32 21.79 -12.73
N VAL A 163 4.27 22.13 -13.47
CA VAL A 163 4.32 22.03 -14.95
C VAL A 163 5.20 23.10 -15.58
N GLU A 164 5.69 22.81 -16.77
CA GLU A 164 6.45 23.76 -17.59
C GLU A 164 5.58 24.98 -17.98
N PRO A 165 6.19 26.16 -18.26
CA PRO A 165 5.46 27.40 -18.51
C PRO A 165 4.40 27.31 -19.62
N GLU A 166 4.64 26.54 -20.67
CA GLU A 166 3.75 26.32 -21.80
C GLU A 166 2.46 25.61 -21.36
N TYR A 167 2.59 24.54 -20.56
CA TYR A 167 1.44 23.82 -20.02
C TYR A 167 0.72 24.60 -18.92
N ARG A 168 1.41 25.53 -18.23
CA ARG A 168 0.75 26.45 -17.31
C ARG A 168 -0.21 27.39 -18.05
N LYS A 169 0.21 27.92 -19.21
CA LYS A 169 -0.67 28.71 -20.08
C LYS A 169 -1.85 27.89 -20.58
N LEU A 170 -1.61 26.65 -21.01
CA LEU A 170 -2.69 25.73 -21.40
C LEU A 170 -3.68 25.51 -20.25
N LEU A 171 -3.19 25.28 -19.03
CA LEU A 171 -4.04 25.16 -17.83
C LEU A 171 -4.89 26.41 -17.60
N ASP A 172 -4.31 27.61 -17.73
CA ASP A 172 -5.04 28.88 -17.58
C ASP A 172 -6.09 29.10 -18.70
N GLU A 173 -5.86 28.54 -19.89
CA GLU A 173 -6.81 28.59 -21.01
C GLU A 173 -7.99 27.63 -20.83
N ILE A 174 -7.74 26.40 -20.36
CA ILE A 174 -8.78 25.36 -20.22
C ILE A 174 -9.50 25.40 -18.85
N CYS A 175 -8.87 25.95 -17.80
CA CYS A 175 -9.45 26.03 -16.46
C CYS A 175 -9.82 27.47 -16.06
N PRO A 176 -11.06 27.75 -15.59
CA PRO A 176 -12.18 26.83 -15.41
C PRO A 176 -13.13 26.74 -16.63
N SER A 177 -12.75 27.33 -17.77
CA SER A 177 -13.62 27.56 -18.93
C SER A 177 -14.16 26.28 -19.57
N GLN A 178 -13.29 25.29 -19.82
CA GLN A 178 -13.62 23.99 -20.40
C GLN A 178 -13.73 22.91 -19.31
N ILE A 179 -12.82 22.92 -18.33
CA ILE A 179 -12.81 21.98 -17.21
C ILE A 179 -12.51 22.70 -15.90
N SER A 180 -13.24 22.36 -14.83
CA SER A 180 -12.90 22.85 -13.51
C SER A 180 -11.71 22.09 -12.91
N TYR A 181 -11.03 22.69 -11.93
CA TYR A 181 -10.02 21.97 -11.14
C TYR A 181 -10.58 20.71 -10.45
N SER A 182 -11.86 20.71 -10.04
CA SER A 182 -12.51 19.52 -9.49
C SER A 182 -12.79 18.44 -10.57
N GLY A 183 -13.11 18.86 -11.80
CA GLY A 183 -13.22 17.98 -12.95
C GLY A 183 -11.88 17.32 -13.28
N LEU A 184 -10.81 18.10 -13.30
CA LEU A 184 -9.44 17.61 -13.52
C LEU A 184 -9.02 16.63 -12.41
N GLN A 185 -9.34 16.93 -11.15
CA GLN A 185 -9.12 15.98 -10.05
C GLN A 185 -9.85 14.66 -10.28
N SER A 186 -11.08 14.72 -10.80
CA SER A 186 -11.89 13.53 -11.08
C SER A 186 -11.27 12.68 -12.19
N VAL A 187 -10.72 13.31 -13.24
CA VAL A 187 -9.97 12.62 -14.30
C VAL A 187 -8.78 11.85 -13.70
N PHE A 188 -7.94 12.51 -12.89
CA PHE A 188 -6.81 11.83 -12.25
C PHE A 188 -7.25 10.69 -11.33
N LYS A 189 -8.33 10.88 -10.55
CA LYS A 189 -8.88 9.83 -9.70
C LYS A 189 -9.38 8.64 -10.48
N ASN A 190 -10.01 8.83 -11.63
CA ASN A 190 -10.47 7.75 -12.49
C ASN A 190 -9.29 6.95 -13.06
N LEU A 191 -8.26 7.62 -13.58
CA LEU A 191 -7.02 6.97 -14.02
C LEU A 191 -6.38 6.15 -12.89
N LEU A 192 -6.26 6.74 -11.70
CA LEU A 192 -5.69 6.06 -10.54
C LEU A 192 -6.54 4.90 -10.01
N ALA A 193 -7.87 4.96 -10.14
CA ALA A 193 -8.77 3.85 -9.79
C ALA A 193 -8.49 2.62 -10.66
N GLU A 194 -8.12 2.84 -11.93
CA GLU A 194 -7.67 1.79 -12.85
C GLU A 194 -6.16 1.51 -12.77
N ARG A 195 -5.48 2.09 -11.77
CA ARG A 195 -4.02 1.95 -11.54
C ARG A 195 -3.19 2.46 -12.72
N ILE A 196 -3.70 3.42 -13.47
CA ILE A 196 -3.00 4.13 -14.54
C ILE A 196 -2.17 5.26 -13.94
N SER A 197 -0.95 5.43 -14.44
CA SER A 197 -0.04 6.47 -13.97
C SER A 197 -0.49 7.85 -14.45
N ILE A 198 -0.42 8.85 -13.56
CA ILE A 198 -0.68 10.26 -13.89
C ILE A 198 0.62 11.07 -14.05
N ARG A 199 1.76 10.38 -14.23
CA ARG A 199 3.08 11.02 -14.41
C ARG A 199 3.19 11.82 -15.70
N SER A 200 2.56 11.35 -16.77
CA SER A 200 2.54 12.03 -18.06
C SER A 200 1.48 13.13 -18.07
N LEU A 201 1.63 14.09 -17.15
CA LEU A 201 0.67 15.16 -16.91
C LEU A 201 0.42 15.97 -18.19
N ASN A 202 1.46 16.26 -18.96
CA ASN A 202 1.36 16.93 -20.25
C ASN A 202 0.39 16.23 -21.22
N LEU A 203 0.54 14.91 -21.41
CA LEU A 203 -0.34 14.14 -22.30
C LEU A 203 -1.79 14.13 -21.82
N ILE A 204 -2.00 14.13 -20.50
CA ILE A 204 -3.34 14.18 -19.92
C ILE A 204 -3.97 15.55 -20.19
N LEU A 205 -3.22 16.64 -20.03
CA LEU A 205 -3.71 18.00 -20.29
C LEU A 205 -4.00 18.23 -21.78
N GLU A 206 -3.13 17.78 -22.67
CA GLU A 206 -3.34 17.84 -24.12
C GLU A 206 -4.58 17.06 -24.57
N ALA A 207 -4.87 15.92 -23.94
CA ALA A 207 -6.04 15.12 -24.25
C ALA A 207 -7.37 15.75 -23.76
N ILE A 208 -7.30 16.70 -22.82
CA ILE A 208 -8.47 17.41 -22.27
C ILE A 208 -8.78 18.69 -23.05
N ALA A 209 -7.76 19.40 -23.51
CA ALA A 209 -7.85 20.68 -24.22
C ALA A 209 -8.49 20.56 -25.61
#